data_AF-A0A317C8C8-F1
#
_entry.id   AF-A0A317C8C8-F1
#
_cell.length_a   1.000
_cell.length_b   1.000
_cell.length_c   1.000
_cell.angle_alpha   90.00
_cell.angle_beta   90.00
_cell.angle_gamma   90.00
#
_symmetry.space_group_name_H-M   'P 1'
#
loop_
_entity.id
_entity.type
_entity.pdbx_description
1 polymer ?
#
loop_
_entity_poly.entity_id
_entity_poly.type
_entity_poly.pdbx_seq_one_letter_code
_entity_poly.pdbx_strand_id
1 'polypeptide(L)'
;MDAILNILLRSQSSIMKNKKQMALITLAVTLSTSLFATEDSAIKNSITVNQLTLASAIQAAQVSISTCRKNGFQVSASVVDGSGQVQVVLRDTTASAISVELSKKKATTAVHFRKNTTQLADLSDTAVGRSEGVLMSAGGVLIKLDDDIYGAVGVSGSFGGATDDQCATAGANAIIEALQKDKAQIKNLETTKSNEPVAEEQK
;
A
#
# COMPACT_ATOMS: atom_id res chain seq x y z
N MET A 1 -18.67 -17.02 38.28
CA MET A 1 -17.30 -17.24 37.76
C MET A 1 -16.34 -17.73 38.85
N ASP A 2 -16.57 -17.38 40.12
CA ASP A 2 -15.67 -17.72 41.24
C ASP A 2 -15.70 -19.19 41.71
N ALA A 3 -16.77 -19.95 41.41
CA ALA A 3 -16.85 -21.36 41.79
C ALA A 3 -15.91 -22.27 40.99
N ILE A 4 -15.66 -21.95 39.71
CA ILE A 4 -14.79 -22.75 38.83
C ILE A 4 -13.31 -22.48 39.14
N LEU A 5 -12.96 -21.23 39.48
CA LEU A 5 -11.60 -20.85 39.85
C LEU A 5 -11.15 -21.53 41.17
N ASN A 6 -12.07 -21.68 42.13
CA ASN A 6 -11.78 -22.35 43.41
C ASN A 6 -11.67 -23.89 43.30
N ILE A 7 -12.35 -24.52 42.33
CA ILE A 7 -12.23 -25.97 42.08
C ILE A 7 -10.87 -26.27 41.42
N LEU A 8 -10.40 -25.42 40.51
CA LEU A 8 -9.08 -25.55 39.88
C LEU A 8 -7.94 -25.34 40.88
N LEU A 9 -8.06 -24.36 41.78
CA LEU A 9 -7.02 -24.09 42.80
C LEU A 9 -6.97 -25.16 43.91
N ARG A 10 -8.10 -25.78 44.27
CA ARG A 10 -8.11 -26.92 45.22
C ARG A 10 -7.55 -28.21 44.62
N SER A 11 -7.69 -28.41 43.31
CA SER A 11 -7.12 -29.58 42.62
C SER A 11 -5.58 -29.59 42.67
N GLN A 12 -4.93 -28.42 42.67
CA GLN A 12 -3.47 -28.32 42.68
C GLN A 12 -2.86 -28.59 44.07
N SER A 13 -3.63 -28.47 45.15
CA SER A 13 -3.15 -28.66 46.53
C SER A 13 -2.94 -30.13 46.91
N SER A 14 -3.70 -31.06 46.31
CA SER A 14 -3.60 -32.50 46.65
C SER A 14 -2.42 -33.21 45.96
N ILE A 15 -1.86 -32.61 44.91
CA ILE A 15 -0.91 -33.28 44.01
C ILE A 15 0.55 -33.19 44.51
N MET A 16 0.84 -32.32 45.49
CA MET A 16 2.22 -32.06 45.95
C MET A 16 2.72 -32.94 47.11
N LYS A 17 2.03 -34.03 47.48
CA LYS A 17 2.39 -34.80 48.68
C LYS A 17 3.22 -36.07 48.47
N ASN A 18 3.48 -36.51 47.23
CA ASN A 18 4.26 -37.72 46.99
C ASN A 18 5.42 -37.50 46.02
N LYS A 19 6.62 -37.23 46.58
CA LYS A 19 7.89 -37.07 45.85
C LYS A 19 8.27 -38.27 44.96
N LYS A 20 7.63 -39.44 45.12
CA LYS A 20 7.89 -40.64 44.33
C LYS A 20 7.09 -40.76 43.02
N GLN A 21 6.10 -39.90 42.78
CA GLN A 21 5.32 -39.92 41.53
C GLN A 21 5.75 -38.86 40.49
N MET A 22 6.78 -38.07 40.80
CA MET A 22 7.34 -37.02 39.92
C MET A 22 8.42 -37.51 38.93
N ALA A 23 8.60 -38.83 38.79
CA ALA A 23 9.63 -39.40 37.91
C ALA A 23 9.08 -40.18 36.69
N LEU A 24 7.75 -40.26 36.52
CA LEU A 24 7.12 -41.10 35.50
C LEU A 24 6.16 -40.38 34.56
N ILE A 25 5.98 -39.06 34.70
CA ILE A 25 5.21 -38.21 33.77
C ILE A 25 6.13 -37.18 33.12
N THR A 26 7.40 -37.53 32.94
CA THR A 26 8.40 -36.69 32.26
C THR A 26 8.83 -37.28 30.91
N LEU A 27 8.26 -38.42 30.49
CA LEU A 27 8.69 -39.16 29.30
C LEU A 27 7.63 -39.25 28.17
N ALA A 28 6.50 -38.52 28.26
CA ALA A 28 5.39 -38.67 27.29
C ALA A 28 4.75 -37.35 26.80
N VAL A 29 5.44 -36.20 26.90
CA VAL A 29 4.92 -34.90 26.39
C VAL A 29 5.92 -34.19 25.46
N THR A 30 6.96 -34.89 24.98
CA THR A 30 8.04 -34.30 24.17
C THR A 30 7.94 -34.56 22.66
N LEU A 31 6.75 -34.79 22.10
CA LEU A 31 6.65 -35.11 20.66
C LEU A 31 5.48 -34.43 19.91
N SER A 32 5.26 -33.14 20.11
CA SER A 32 4.32 -32.39 19.25
C SER A 32 4.67 -30.91 19.07
N THR A 33 5.95 -30.56 18.93
CA THR A 33 6.30 -29.26 18.32
C THR A 33 6.40 -29.46 16.82
N SER A 34 5.23 -29.45 16.17
CA SER A 34 5.15 -29.29 14.72
C SER A 34 5.88 -27.98 14.37
N LEU A 35 7.04 -28.09 13.74
CA LEU A 35 7.62 -26.98 12.99
C LEU A 35 6.58 -26.63 11.91
N PHE A 36 5.78 -25.60 12.13
CA PHE A 36 5.16 -24.88 11.04
C PHE A 36 6.28 -24.10 10.36
N ALA A 37 7.07 -24.79 9.54
CA ALA A 37 7.73 -24.12 8.44
C ALA A 37 6.59 -23.56 7.59
N THR A 38 6.40 -22.24 7.64
CA THR A 38 5.57 -21.55 6.65
C THR A 38 6.28 -21.77 5.33
N GLU A 39 5.85 -22.79 4.57
CA GLU A 39 6.17 -22.86 3.15
C GLU A 39 5.66 -21.55 2.55
N ASP A 40 6.59 -20.70 2.13
CA ASP A 40 6.32 -19.58 1.25
C ASP A 40 5.74 -20.17 -0.03
N SER A 41 4.41 -20.33 -0.04
CA SER A 41 3.68 -20.93 -1.14
C SER A 41 3.56 -19.92 -2.27
N ALA A 42 4.70 -19.56 -2.84
CA ALA A 42 4.77 -18.87 -4.09
C ALA A 42 4.34 -19.87 -5.17
N ILE A 43 3.15 -19.68 -5.75
CA ILE A 43 2.73 -20.45 -6.93
C ILE A 43 3.78 -20.19 -8.02
N LYS A 44 4.49 -21.24 -8.43
CA LYS A 44 5.73 -21.21 -9.22
C LYS A 44 5.66 -20.40 -10.53
N ASN A 45 4.47 -20.22 -11.09
CA ASN A 45 4.22 -19.48 -12.33
C ASN A 45 3.35 -18.22 -12.08
N SER A 46 3.45 -17.61 -10.90
CA SER A 46 2.67 -16.42 -10.53
C SER A 46 3.56 -15.35 -9.91
N ILE A 47 3.06 -14.12 -9.91
CA ILE A 47 3.64 -13.01 -9.16
C ILE A 47 2.58 -12.39 -8.26
N THR A 48 3.03 -11.83 -7.14
CA THR A 48 2.20 -10.95 -6.31
C THR A 48 2.26 -9.53 -6.88
N VAL A 49 1.11 -8.87 -6.97
CA VAL A 49 1.01 -7.48 -7.44
C VAL A 49 0.48 -6.63 -6.29
N ASN A 50 1.24 -5.59 -5.94
CA ASN A 50 0.82 -4.60 -4.97
C ASN A 50 -0.11 -3.57 -5.63
N GLN A 51 -1.24 -3.26 -4.97
CA GLN A 51 -2.24 -2.34 -5.49
C GLN A 51 -2.73 -1.37 -4.41
N LEU A 52 -3.16 -0.19 -4.84
CA LEU A 52 -3.82 0.75 -3.96
C LEU A 52 -5.16 0.21 -3.47
N THR A 53 -5.49 0.53 -2.23
CA THR A 53 -6.87 0.42 -1.76
C THR A 53 -7.72 1.54 -2.37
N LEU A 54 -9.03 1.32 -2.48
CA LEU A 54 -9.96 2.37 -2.90
C LEU A 54 -9.86 3.63 -2.03
N ALA A 55 -9.66 3.46 -0.70
CA ALA A 55 -9.52 4.59 0.22
C ALA A 55 -8.29 5.44 -0.11
N SER A 56 -7.14 4.81 -0.38
CA SER A 56 -5.91 5.49 -0.79
C SER A 56 -6.09 6.19 -2.15
N ALA A 57 -6.77 5.55 -3.10
CA ALA A 57 -7.05 6.15 -4.41
C ALA A 57 -7.97 7.39 -4.29
N ILE A 58 -9.02 7.31 -3.46
CA ILE A 58 -9.90 8.45 -3.16
C ILE A 58 -9.10 9.58 -2.51
N GLN A 59 -8.28 9.26 -1.52
CA GLN A 59 -7.46 10.25 -0.81
C GLN A 59 -6.49 10.96 -1.76
N ALA A 60 -5.80 10.24 -2.65
CA ALA A 60 -4.91 10.84 -3.65
C ALA A 60 -5.66 11.86 -4.52
N ALA A 61 -6.81 11.48 -5.07
CA ALA A 61 -7.63 12.37 -5.91
C ALA A 61 -8.15 13.59 -5.14
N GLN A 62 -8.59 13.40 -3.90
CA GLN A 62 -9.07 14.49 -3.04
C GLN A 62 -7.97 15.48 -2.67
N VAL A 63 -6.78 14.98 -2.32
CA VAL A 63 -5.60 15.82 -2.02
C VAL A 63 -5.23 16.65 -3.25
N SER A 64 -5.21 16.04 -4.44
CA SER A 64 -4.95 16.76 -5.69
C SER A 64 -5.95 17.88 -5.96
N ILE A 65 -7.26 17.61 -5.86
CA ILE A 65 -8.31 18.63 -6.04
C ILE A 65 -8.15 19.74 -5.00
N SER A 66 -7.95 19.38 -3.72
CA SER A 66 -7.81 20.38 -2.65
C SER A 66 -6.59 21.28 -2.83
N THR A 67 -5.49 20.72 -3.34
CA THR A 67 -4.27 21.48 -3.65
C THR A 67 -4.51 22.44 -4.80
N CYS A 68 -5.17 21.99 -5.86
CA CYS A 68 -5.50 22.85 -7.00
C CYS A 68 -6.47 23.97 -6.63
N ARG A 69 -7.46 23.69 -5.77
CA ARG A 69 -8.37 24.72 -5.23
C ARG A 69 -7.61 25.82 -4.49
N LYS A 70 -6.60 25.48 -3.68
CA LYS A 70 -5.75 26.46 -2.99
C LYS A 70 -4.97 27.35 -3.96
N ASN A 71 -4.67 26.83 -5.16
CA ASN A 71 -4.03 27.57 -6.25
C ASN A 71 -5.02 28.30 -7.18
N GLY A 72 -6.31 28.33 -6.84
CA GLY A 72 -7.34 29.05 -7.61
C GLY A 72 -7.89 28.28 -8.82
N PHE A 73 -7.63 26.97 -8.94
CA PHE A 73 -8.09 26.15 -10.05
C PHE A 73 -9.08 25.08 -9.60
N GLN A 74 -10.16 24.92 -10.37
CA GLN A 74 -11.09 23.80 -10.25
C GLN A 74 -10.76 22.79 -11.36
N VAL A 75 -10.36 21.58 -10.96
CA VAL A 75 -9.75 20.56 -11.83
C VAL A 75 -10.49 19.23 -11.75
N SER A 76 -10.20 18.32 -12.66
CA SER A 76 -10.48 16.88 -12.48
C SER A 76 -9.22 16.14 -12.07
N ALA A 77 -9.38 15.16 -11.20
CA ALA A 77 -8.34 14.22 -10.80
C ALA A 77 -8.81 12.78 -11.07
N SER A 78 -7.96 11.99 -11.73
CA SER A 78 -8.18 10.57 -11.99
C SER A 78 -7.06 9.75 -11.39
N VAL A 79 -7.38 8.61 -10.78
CA VAL A 79 -6.39 7.67 -10.25
C VAL A 79 -6.57 6.34 -10.96
N VAL A 80 -5.46 5.80 -11.46
CA VAL A 80 -5.39 4.49 -12.11
C VAL A 80 -4.54 3.54 -11.27
N ASP A 81 -4.80 2.24 -11.38
CA ASP A 81 -3.99 1.19 -10.78
C ASP A 81 -2.67 0.95 -11.55
N GLY A 82 -1.83 0.03 -11.05
CA GLY A 82 -0.57 -0.33 -11.70
C GLY A 82 -0.71 -0.97 -13.08
N SER A 83 -1.92 -1.39 -13.48
CA SER A 83 -2.24 -1.90 -14.81
C SER A 83 -2.80 -0.82 -15.76
N GLY A 84 -2.97 0.41 -15.27
CA GLY A 84 -3.53 1.54 -16.02
C GLY A 84 -5.05 1.61 -16.00
N GLN A 85 -5.73 0.79 -15.20
CA GLN A 85 -7.20 0.81 -15.11
C GLN A 85 -7.66 1.88 -14.13
N VAL A 86 -8.69 2.62 -14.51
CA VAL A 86 -9.26 3.70 -13.69
C VAL A 86 -9.90 3.12 -12.43
N GLN A 87 -9.42 3.55 -11.26
CA GLN A 87 -10.05 3.25 -9.97
C GLN A 87 -10.96 4.39 -9.51
N VAL A 88 -10.51 5.65 -9.63
CA VAL A 88 -11.22 6.83 -9.13
C VAL A 88 -11.19 7.95 -10.16
N VAL A 89 -12.29 8.67 -10.28
CA VAL A 89 -12.40 9.92 -11.06
C VAL A 89 -13.20 10.91 -10.25
N LEU A 90 -12.62 12.06 -9.98
CA LEU A 90 -13.29 13.19 -9.34
C LEU A 90 -13.23 14.39 -10.28
N ARG A 91 -14.38 15.03 -10.51
CA ARG A 91 -14.48 16.30 -11.24
C ARG A 91 -14.97 17.36 -10.27
N ASP A 92 -14.23 18.46 -10.16
CA ASP A 92 -14.67 19.60 -9.35
C ASP A 92 -15.85 20.33 -10.01
N THR A 93 -16.59 21.09 -9.21
CA THR A 93 -17.90 21.67 -9.55
C THR A 93 -17.88 22.42 -10.87
N THR A 94 -16.94 23.37 -11.04
CA THR A 94 -16.79 24.17 -12.26
C THR A 94 -15.61 23.73 -13.13
N ALA A 95 -15.02 22.57 -12.85
CA ALA A 95 -13.96 22.03 -13.71
C ALA A 95 -14.54 21.71 -15.10
N SER A 96 -13.79 22.07 -16.15
CA SER A 96 -14.17 21.81 -17.54
C SER A 96 -14.45 20.32 -17.78
N ALA A 97 -15.49 20.00 -18.55
CA ALA A 97 -15.86 18.61 -18.82
C ALA A 97 -14.71 17.81 -19.47
N ILE A 98 -13.92 18.44 -20.35
CA ILE A 98 -12.79 17.78 -21.04
C ILE A 98 -11.67 17.36 -20.06
N SER A 99 -11.55 18.04 -18.92
CA SER A 99 -10.51 17.73 -17.93
C SER A 99 -10.62 16.32 -17.35
N VAL A 100 -11.82 15.73 -17.34
CA VAL A 100 -12.03 14.35 -16.93
C VAL A 100 -11.27 13.40 -17.85
N GLU A 101 -11.41 13.55 -19.16
CA GLU A 101 -10.73 12.68 -20.12
C GLU A 101 -9.21 12.92 -20.14
N LEU A 102 -8.79 14.18 -20.07
CA LEU A 102 -7.37 14.52 -20.05
C LEU A 102 -6.67 14.01 -18.79
N SER A 103 -7.31 14.13 -17.61
CA SER A 103 -6.76 13.59 -16.37
C SER A 103 -6.58 12.07 -16.44
N LYS A 104 -7.55 11.34 -17.01
CA LYS A 104 -7.42 9.90 -17.25
C LYS A 104 -6.22 9.58 -18.16
N LYS A 105 -6.13 10.23 -19.32
CA LYS A 105 -5.04 10.00 -20.29
C LYS A 105 -3.66 10.29 -19.68
N LYS A 106 -3.53 11.34 -18.88
CA LYS A 106 -2.27 11.64 -18.18
C LYS A 106 -1.91 10.55 -17.18
N ALA A 107 -2.87 10.08 -16.38
CA ALA A 107 -2.65 9.01 -15.39
C ALA A 107 -2.25 7.69 -16.07
N THR A 108 -2.99 7.26 -17.09
CA THR A 108 -2.70 6.02 -17.84
C THR A 108 -1.36 6.11 -18.56
N THR A 109 -1.06 7.25 -19.17
CA THR A 109 0.25 7.51 -19.80
C THR A 109 1.37 7.36 -18.77
N ALA A 110 1.22 7.94 -17.57
CA ALA A 110 2.26 7.83 -16.55
C ALA A 110 2.57 6.36 -16.19
N VAL A 111 1.53 5.54 -15.99
CA VAL A 111 1.69 4.11 -15.67
C VAL A 111 2.30 3.33 -16.84
N HIS A 112 1.76 3.46 -18.05
CA HIS A 112 2.22 2.69 -19.20
C HIS A 112 3.67 2.98 -19.59
N PHE A 113 4.09 4.25 -19.46
CA PHE A 113 5.46 4.66 -19.73
C PHE A 113 6.37 4.56 -18.49
N ARG A 114 5.81 4.20 -17.33
CA ARG A 114 6.51 4.13 -16.03
C ARG A 114 7.33 5.38 -15.73
N LYS A 115 6.79 6.56 -16.08
CA LYS A 115 7.40 7.87 -15.89
C LYS A 115 6.32 8.92 -15.65
N ASN A 116 6.64 9.97 -14.90
CA ASN A 116 5.75 11.13 -14.84
C ASN A 116 5.64 11.76 -16.24
N THR A 117 4.48 12.29 -16.60
CA THR A 117 4.24 12.80 -17.95
C THR A 117 5.10 14.02 -18.28
N THR A 118 5.57 14.77 -17.27
CA THR A 118 6.57 15.84 -17.43
C THR A 118 7.91 15.32 -17.97
N GLN A 119 8.30 14.10 -17.63
CA GLN A 119 9.53 13.47 -18.12
C GLN A 119 9.39 12.92 -19.54
N LEU A 120 8.19 13.01 -20.12
CA LEU A 120 7.86 12.54 -21.46
C LEU A 120 7.57 13.70 -22.42
N ALA A 121 7.67 14.95 -21.96
CA ALA A 121 7.25 16.12 -22.74
C ALA A 121 7.95 16.22 -24.10
N ASP A 122 9.24 15.90 -24.18
CA ASP A 122 10.02 15.93 -25.42
C ASP A 122 9.57 14.88 -26.45
N LEU A 123 8.81 13.87 -26.02
CA LEU A 123 8.27 12.81 -26.88
C LEU A 123 6.85 13.10 -27.36
N SER A 124 6.21 14.16 -26.88
CA SER A 124 4.81 14.48 -27.16
C SER A 124 4.49 14.61 -28.66
N ASP A 125 5.45 15.10 -29.45
CA ASP A 125 5.31 15.28 -30.89
C ASP A 125 5.75 14.08 -31.75
N THR A 126 6.16 12.99 -31.12
CA THR A 126 6.52 11.75 -31.84
C THR A 126 5.28 10.97 -32.26
N ALA A 127 5.45 9.96 -33.11
CA ALA A 127 4.37 9.03 -33.46
C ALA A 127 3.75 8.36 -32.21
N VAL A 128 4.58 8.04 -31.22
CA VAL A 128 4.14 7.46 -29.95
C VAL A 128 3.38 8.49 -29.10
N GLY A 129 3.90 9.73 -29.01
CA GLY A 129 3.25 10.81 -28.27
C GLY A 129 1.88 11.21 -28.82
N ARG A 130 1.68 11.05 -30.14
CA ARG A 130 0.42 11.32 -30.84
C ARG A 130 -0.53 10.12 -30.94
N SER A 131 -0.14 8.98 -30.37
CA SER A 131 -0.98 7.78 -30.37
C SER A 131 -2.25 7.98 -29.54
N GLU A 132 -3.31 7.28 -29.91
CA GLU A 132 -4.58 7.36 -29.19
C GLU A 132 -4.42 6.94 -27.72
N GLY A 133 -5.03 7.69 -26.82
CA GLY A 133 -4.96 7.44 -25.38
C GLY A 133 -3.67 7.90 -24.69
N VAL A 134 -2.67 8.35 -25.43
CA VAL A 134 -1.42 8.91 -24.89
C VAL A 134 -1.56 10.42 -24.70
N LEU A 135 -1.10 10.91 -23.55
CA LEU A 135 -1.02 12.34 -23.27
C LEU A 135 0.23 12.66 -22.45
N MET A 136 1.32 12.97 -23.16
CA MET A 136 2.63 13.33 -22.58
C MET A 136 2.70 14.82 -22.24
N SER A 137 1.78 15.29 -21.40
CA SER A 137 1.77 16.66 -20.87
C SER A 137 1.67 16.67 -19.36
N ALA A 138 2.19 17.71 -18.72
CA ALA A 138 2.30 17.86 -17.27
C ALA A 138 0.97 17.58 -16.54
N GLY A 139 1.01 16.89 -15.39
CA GLY A 139 -0.18 16.51 -14.62
C GLY A 139 -0.40 15.02 -14.43
N GLY A 140 0.45 14.14 -14.94
CA GLY A 140 0.40 12.69 -14.68
C GLY A 140 1.60 12.25 -13.84
N VAL A 141 1.36 11.76 -12.63
CA VAL A 141 2.39 11.44 -11.64
C VAL A 141 2.20 10.04 -11.09
N LEU A 142 3.28 9.25 -11.09
CA LEU A 142 3.28 7.89 -10.55
C LEU A 142 3.12 7.89 -9.02
N ILE A 143 2.38 6.90 -8.53
CA ILE A 143 2.43 6.46 -7.13
C ILE A 143 3.37 5.26 -7.08
N LYS A 144 4.66 5.54 -6.90
CA LYS A 144 5.74 4.55 -6.91
C LYS A 144 6.47 4.57 -5.57
N LEU A 145 6.68 3.40 -4.98
CA LEU A 145 7.53 3.20 -3.80
C LEU A 145 8.55 2.11 -4.12
N ASP A 146 9.83 2.44 -3.98
CA ASP A 146 10.96 1.62 -4.43
C ASP A 146 10.83 1.27 -5.93
N ASP A 147 10.65 0.01 -6.31
CA ASP A 147 10.43 -0.41 -7.70
C ASP A 147 8.96 -0.73 -8.02
N ASP A 148 8.10 -0.73 -7.01
CA ASP A 148 6.68 -1.04 -7.14
C ASP A 148 5.88 0.19 -7.56
N ILE A 149 5.14 0.06 -8.67
CA ILE A 149 4.17 1.05 -9.12
C ILE A 149 2.79 0.60 -8.67
N TYR A 150 2.22 1.34 -7.72
CA TYR A 150 0.90 1.09 -7.17
C TYR A 150 -0.19 1.70 -8.07
N GLY A 151 0.17 2.69 -8.88
CA GLY A 151 -0.73 3.39 -9.79
C GLY A 151 -0.18 4.75 -10.22
N ALA A 152 -1.08 5.64 -10.65
CA ALA A 152 -0.77 7.04 -10.93
C ALA A 152 -1.96 7.96 -10.68
N VAL A 153 -1.66 9.22 -10.39
CA VAL A 153 -2.62 10.31 -10.35
C VAL A 153 -2.47 11.15 -11.61
N GLY A 154 -3.58 11.44 -12.28
CA GLY A 154 -3.65 12.40 -13.36
C GLY A 154 -4.53 13.58 -12.97
N VAL A 155 -4.10 14.80 -13.25
CA VAL A 155 -4.84 16.03 -12.98
C VAL A 155 -4.93 16.86 -14.26
N SER A 156 -6.10 17.46 -14.49
CA SER A 156 -6.30 18.40 -15.59
C SER A 156 -7.28 19.50 -15.21
N GLY A 157 -7.02 20.72 -15.69
CA GLY A 157 -7.96 21.83 -15.60
C GLY A 157 -7.29 23.17 -15.33
N SER A 158 -6.01 23.19 -14.95
CA SER A 158 -5.22 24.42 -14.90
C SER A 158 -4.78 24.88 -16.28
N PHE A 159 -4.53 26.17 -16.43
CA PHE A 159 -3.86 26.69 -17.62
C PHE A 159 -2.39 26.21 -17.63
N GLY A 160 -1.89 25.81 -18.80
CA GLY A 160 -0.48 25.44 -19.00
C GLY A 160 0.01 24.15 -18.30
N GLY A 161 -0.83 23.44 -17.54
CA GLY A 161 -0.53 22.12 -16.95
C GLY A 161 0.51 22.08 -15.82
N ALA A 162 1.29 23.13 -15.59
CA ALA A 162 2.27 23.16 -14.50
C ALA A 162 1.61 23.04 -13.12
N THR A 163 0.47 23.72 -12.91
CA THR A 163 -0.31 23.58 -11.68
C THR A 163 -0.97 22.21 -11.58
N ASP A 164 -1.45 21.64 -12.69
CA ASP A 164 -1.94 20.25 -12.70
C ASP A 164 -0.87 19.29 -12.14
N ASP A 165 0.39 19.43 -12.55
CA ASP A 165 1.51 18.59 -12.10
C ASP A 165 1.82 18.74 -10.62
N GLN A 166 1.81 19.98 -10.11
CA GLN A 166 1.96 20.26 -8.68
C GLN A 166 0.85 19.58 -7.86
N CYS A 167 -0.39 19.66 -8.32
CA CYS A 167 -1.53 19.04 -7.65
C CYS A 167 -1.49 17.51 -7.71
N ALA A 168 -1.13 16.94 -8.86
CA ALA A 168 -0.96 15.50 -9.02
C ALA A 168 0.16 14.98 -8.11
N THR A 169 1.28 15.70 -8.04
CA THR A 169 2.42 15.40 -7.17
C THR A 169 2.02 15.42 -5.70
N ALA A 170 1.27 16.43 -5.26
CA ALA A 170 0.78 16.48 -3.88
C ALA A 170 -0.12 15.27 -3.53
N GLY A 171 -1.01 14.89 -4.44
CA GLY A 171 -1.88 13.72 -4.26
C GLY A 171 -1.12 12.40 -4.23
N ALA A 172 -0.15 12.22 -5.13
CA ALA A 172 0.69 11.04 -5.16
C ALA A 172 1.58 10.93 -3.91
N ASN A 173 2.24 12.02 -3.51
CA ASN A 173 3.13 12.04 -2.35
C ASN A 173 2.39 11.71 -1.05
N ALA A 174 1.17 12.20 -0.86
CA ALA A 174 0.37 11.86 0.32
C ALA A 174 0.18 10.34 0.49
N ILE A 175 0.10 9.59 -0.60
CA ILE A 175 -0.02 8.13 -0.56
C ILE A 175 1.35 7.46 -0.47
N ILE A 176 2.37 7.96 -1.17
CA ILE A 176 3.73 7.44 -1.08
C ILE A 176 4.23 7.51 0.38
N GLU A 177 4.00 8.61 1.07
CA GLU A 177 4.34 8.79 2.49
C GLU A 177 3.60 7.79 3.39
N ALA A 178 2.31 7.53 3.13
CA ALA A 178 1.55 6.52 3.85
C ALA A 178 2.11 5.11 3.62
N LEU A 179 2.41 4.75 2.37
CA LEU A 179 3.03 3.46 2.03
C LEU A 179 4.41 3.28 2.67
N GLN A 180 5.22 4.35 2.72
CA GLN A 180 6.52 4.34 3.41
C GLN A 180 6.37 4.08 4.90
N LYS A 181 5.39 4.72 5.55
CA LYS A 181 5.09 4.52 6.96
C LYS A 181 4.65 3.08 7.23
N ASP A 182 3.75 2.54 6.42
CA ASP A 182 3.28 1.16 6.54
C ASP A 182 4.43 0.16 6.38
N LYS A 183 5.29 0.37 5.37
CA LYS A 183 6.50 -0.44 5.16
C LYS A 183 7.46 -0.39 6.36
N ALA A 184 7.67 0.79 6.95
CA ALA A 184 8.53 0.94 8.13
C ALA A 184 7.94 0.23 9.36
N GLN A 185 6.61 0.26 9.55
CA GLN A 185 5.94 -0.44 10.63
C GLN A 185 6.10 -1.96 10.52
N ILE A 186 5.92 -2.51 9.31
CA ILE A 186 6.11 -3.95 9.05
C ILE A 186 7.54 -4.38 9.38
N LYS A 187 8.55 -3.63 8.92
CA LYS A 187 9.96 -3.92 9.22
C LYS A 187 10.28 -3.90 10.73
N ASN A 188 9.69 -2.96 11.47
CA ASN A 188 9.87 -2.90 12.92
C ASN A 188 9.26 -4.11 13.63
N LEU A 189 8.08 -4.57 13.20
CA LEU A 189 7.42 -5.77 13.73
C LEU A 189 8.25 -7.04 13.50
N GLU A 190 8.91 -7.16 12.36
CA GLU A 190 9.82 -8.27 12.05
C GLU A 190 11.08 -8.23 12.94
N THR A 191 11.64 -7.03 13.16
CA THR A 191 12.84 -6.85 14.00
C THR A 191 12.56 -7.12 15.49
N THR A 192 11.36 -6.82 15.98
CA THR A 192 10.98 -7.16 17.37
C THR A 192 10.83 -8.66 17.57
N LYS A 193 10.34 -9.40 16.56
CA LYS A 193 10.26 -10.87 16.61
C LYS A 193 11.62 -11.56 16.57
N SER A 194 12.63 -10.97 15.92
CA SER A 194 13.98 -11.54 15.86
C SER A 194 14.83 -11.27 17.11
N ASN A 195 14.43 -10.33 17.97
CA ASN A 195 15.20 -9.89 19.13
C ASN A 195 14.59 -10.37 20.47
N GLU A 196 13.59 -11.25 20.43
CA GLU A 196 13.12 -11.92 21.65
C GLU A 196 14.24 -12.83 22.16
N PRO A 197 14.74 -12.64 23.41
CA PRO A 197 15.87 -13.40 23.90
C PRO A 197 15.49 -14.88 23.94
N VAL A 198 16.22 -15.69 23.18
CA VAL A 198 16.27 -17.14 23.38
C VAL A 198 16.78 -17.31 24.81
N ALA A 199 15.87 -17.58 25.75
CA ALA A 199 16.23 -17.86 27.12
C ALA A 199 17.15 -19.09 27.13
N GLU A 200 18.45 -18.82 27.28
CA GLU A 200 19.51 -19.78 27.47
C GLU A 200 19.33 -20.43 28.85
N GLU A 201 18.56 -21.52 28.89
CA GLU A 201 18.44 -22.39 30.07
C GLU A 201 19.35 -23.60 29.88
N GLN A 202 20.65 -23.43 30.14
CA GLN A 202 21.57 -24.53 30.39
C GLN A 202 22.54 -24.18 31.52
N LYS A 203 22.27 -24.69 32.72
CA LYS A 203 23.24 -24.89 33.78
C LYS A 203 23.18 -26.33 34.28
#